data_AF-A0AAX4KZN4-F1
#
_entry.id   AF-A0AAX4KZN4-F1
#
_cell.length_a   1.000
_cell.length_b   1.000
_cell.length_c   1.000
_cell.angle_alpha   90.00
_cell.angle_beta   90.00
_cell.angle_gamma   90.00
#
_symmetry.space_group_name_H-M   'P 1'
#
loop_
_entity.id
_entity.type
_entity.pdbx_description
1 polymer ?
#
loop_
_entity_poly.entity_id
_entity_poly.type
_entity_poly.pdbx_seq_one_letter_code
_entity_poly.pdbx_strand_id
1 'polypeptide(L)'
;MSEEKKSKRILVHYPDDTPAGYIEYANGISVIYNNEGELLFRVRGKFPPPPHKSSDYSWIDKVLEKGLQDSRKRFILYVASRYLVNVKGVSEEEAINLLKEFYYKSQSGKVYESWLKSVIRGVKNKGLLPWSLKRIEERDKEMYNEIMKVLKGN
;
A
#
# COMPACT_ATOMS: atom_id res chain seq x y z
N MET A 1 -25.09 17.51 31.24
CA MET A 1 -24.97 18.07 29.89
C MET A 1 -24.47 16.95 28.98
N SER A 2 -25.37 16.38 28.18
CA SER A 2 -25.14 15.23 27.32
C SER A 2 -24.34 15.64 26.08
N GLU A 3 -23.14 15.10 25.93
CA GLU A 3 -22.33 15.28 24.73
C GLU A 3 -23.06 14.66 23.52
N GLU A 4 -23.56 15.50 22.61
CA GLU A 4 -24.04 15.08 21.30
C GLU A 4 -22.86 14.52 20.49
N LYS A 5 -22.67 13.21 20.55
CA LYS A 5 -21.74 12.48 19.69
C LYS A 5 -22.18 12.69 18.23
N LYS A 6 -21.39 13.46 17.48
CA LYS A 6 -21.57 13.72 16.05
C LYS A 6 -21.71 12.40 15.26
N SER A 7 -22.96 12.01 14.98
CA SER A 7 -23.31 10.99 14.00
C SER A 7 -22.90 11.48 12.61
N LYS A 8 -22.12 10.69 11.88
CA LYS A 8 -21.84 10.96 10.46
C LYS A 8 -22.87 10.22 9.62
N ARG A 9 -23.65 10.99 8.85
CA ARG A 9 -24.60 10.47 7.86
C ARG A 9 -23.93 10.40 6.48
N ILE A 10 -23.98 9.24 5.84
CA ILE A 10 -23.49 9.01 4.47
C ILE A 10 -24.69 8.69 3.61
N LEU A 11 -24.93 9.49 2.55
CA LEU A 11 -25.97 9.22 1.56
C LEU A 11 -25.50 8.13 0.60
N VAL A 12 -26.38 7.18 0.32
CA VAL A 12 -26.13 6.06 -0.59
C VAL A 12 -27.01 6.22 -1.81
N HIS A 13 -26.45 5.99 -2.99
CA HIS A 13 -27.16 6.01 -4.26
C HIS A 13 -27.00 4.66 -4.95
N TYR A 14 -27.98 4.28 -5.76
CA TYR A 14 -27.88 3.17 -6.70
C TYR A 14 -26.97 3.55 -7.88
N PRO A 15 -26.52 2.57 -8.70
CA PRO A 15 -25.66 2.84 -9.87
C PRO A 15 -26.28 3.76 -10.93
N ASP A 16 -27.60 3.94 -10.90
CA ASP A 16 -28.36 4.87 -11.75
C ASP A 16 -28.54 6.27 -11.11
N ASP A 17 -27.76 6.57 -10.07
CA ASP A 17 -27.80 7.78 -9.25
C ASP A 17 -29.11 8.02 -8.48
N THR A 18 -30.03 7.06 -8.44
CA THR A 18 -31.24 7.20 -7.62
C THR A 18 -30.92 7.03 -6.11
N PRO A 19 -31.60 7.78 -5.21
CA PRO A 19 -31.34 7.67 -3.77
C PRO A 19 -31.67 6.27 -3.21
N ALA A 20 -30.67 5.60 -2.64
CA ALA A 20 -30.82 4.30 -2.00
C ALA A 20 -31.06 4.40 -0.48
N GLY A 21 -30.81 5.56 0.11
CA GLY A 21 -30.99 5.83 1.53
C GLY A 21 -29.73 6.39 2.19
N TYR A 22 -29.49 6.01 3.44
CA TYR A 22 -28.36 6.56 4.20
C TYR A 22 -27.82 5.63 5.28
N ILE A 23 -26.57 5.87 5.67
CA ILE A 23 -25.85 5.12 6.70
C ILE A 23 -25.53 6.08 7.84
N GLU A 24 -25.83 5.68 9.06
CA GLU A 24 -25.38 6.35 10.27
C GLU A 24 -24.33 5.48 10.97
N TYR A 25 -23.19 6.09 11.30
CA TYR A 25 -22.12 5.41 12.03
C TYR A 25 -21.96 6.01 13.42
N ALA A 26 -22.24 5.20 14.45
CA ALA A 26 -22.10 5.58 15.85
C ALA A 26 -21.60 4.39 16.68
N ASN A 27 -20.67 4.66 17.60
CA ASN A 27 -20.17 3.68 18.59
C ASN A 27 -19.72 2.33 17.98
N GLY A 28 -19.12 2.33 16.79
CA GLY A 28 -18.64 1.11 16.15
C GLY A 28 -19.72 0.27 15.45
N ILE A 29 -20.92 0.83 15.26
CA ILE A 29 -22.04 0.20 14.56
C ILE A 29 -22.45 1.10 13.40
N SER A 30 -22.58 0.52 12.22
CA SER A 30 -23.24 1.13 11.07
C SER A 30 -24.71 0.69 11.03
N VAL A 31 -25.62 1.66 10.99
CA VAL A 31 -27.06 1.47 10.83
C VAL A 31 -27.46 1.97 9.46
N ILE A 32 -28.12 1.12 8.67
CA ILE A 32 -28.46 1.41 7.27
C ILE A 32 -29.97 1.59 7.16
N TYR A 33 -30.38 2.69 6.52
CA TYR A 33 -31.77 3.05 6.28
C TYR A 33 -32.06 3.13 4.78
N ASN A 34 -33.29 2.83 4.38
CA ASN A 34 -33.76 3.10 3.02
C ASN A 34 -34.08 4.61 2.84
N ASN A 35 -34.54 4.99 1.65
CA ASN A 35 -34.90 6.37 1.34
C ASN A 35 -36.11 6.88 2.13
N GLU A 36 -36.98 5.99 2.59
CA GLU A 36 -38.19 6.28 3.38
C GLU A 36 -37.89 6.40 4.89
N GLY A 37 -36.64 6.12 5.30
CA GLY A 37 -36.22 6.16 6.70
C GLY A 37 -36.45 4.87 7.48
N GLU A 38 -36.85 3.79 6.81
CA GLU A 38 -36.99 2.47 7.42
C GLU A 38 -35.63 1.81 7.59
N LEU A 39 -35.45 1.12 8.73
CA LEU A 39 -34.24 0.38 9.03
C LEU A 39 -34.13 -0.85 8.13
N LEU A 40 -33.07 -0.94 7.34
CA LEU A 40 -32.77 -2.13 6.54
C LEU A 40 -32.01 -3.17 7.37
N PHE A 41 -30.83 -2.81 7.88
CA PHE A 41 -30.00 -3.70 8.70
C PHE A 41 -28.94 -2.93 9.51
N ARG A 42 -28.27 -3.65 10.43
CA ARG A 42 -27.20 -3.13 11.28
C ARG A 42 -25.96 -4.00 11.17
N VAL A 43 -24.80 -3.38 11.06
CA VAL A 43 -23.50 -4.08 10.93
C VAL A 43 -22.54 -3.57 12.00
N ARG A 44 -21.78 -4.48 12.61
CA ARG A 44 -20.65 -4.11 13.46
C ARG A 44 -19.48 -3.65 12.59
N GLY A 45 -18.92 -2.50 12.92
CA GLY A 45 -17.87 -1.86 12.13
C GLY A 45 -18.41 -0.89 11.08
N LYS A 46 -17.51 -0.42 10.21
CA LYS A 46 -17.85 0.55 9.15
C LYS A 46 -18.45 -0.16 7.94
N PHE A 47 -19.55 0.37 7.44
CA PHE A 47 -20.19 -0.06 6.20
C PHE A 47 -20.29 1.13 5.20
N PRO A 48 -20.00 0.93 3.89
CA PRO A 48 -19.35 -0.27 3.34
C PRO A 48 -17.96 -0.47 3.96
N PRO A 49 -17.46 -1.73 4.03
CA PRO A 49 -16.11 -1.95 4.50
C PRO A 49 -15.14 -1.13 3.63
N PRO A 50 -14.13 -0.48 4.21
CA PRO A 50 -13.14 0.22 3.42
C PRO A 50 -12.50 -0.79 2.46
N PRO A 51 -12.25 -0.42 1.19
CA PRO A 51 -11.65 -1.34 0.24
C PRO A 51 -10.33 -1.86 0.80
N HIS A 52 -10.15 -3.19 0.79
CA HIS A 52 -8.90 -3.80 1.22
C HIS A 52 -7.77 -3.29 0.33
N LYS A 53 -6.76 -2.65 0.91
CA LYS A 53 -5.50 -2.41 0.21
C LYS A 53 -4.81 -3.76 0.02
N SER A 54 -4.34 -4.05 -1.19
CA SER A 54 -3.62 -5.29 -1.51
C SER A 54 -2.53 -5.55 -0.46
N SER A 55 -2.69 -6.60 0.33
CA SER A 55 -1.85 -6.90 1.49
C SER A 55 -0.67 -7.81 1.16
N ASP A 56 -0.64 -8.41 -0.04
CA ASP A 56 0.41 -9.34 -0.41
C ASP A 56 1.64 -8.61 -0.98
N TYR A 57 2.69 -8.59 -0.17
CA TYR A 57 4.01 -8.06 -0.50
C TYR A 57 5.09 -9.15 -0.59
N SER A 58 4.71 -10.43 -0.53
CA SER A 58 5.66 -11.57 -0.56
C SER A 58 6.57 -11.56 -1.79
N TRP A 59 6.06 -11.06 -2.92
CA TRP A 59 6.83 -10.89 -4.15
C TRP A 59 8.02 -9.92 -3.98
N ILE A 60 7.92 -8.93 -3.09
CA ILE A 60 9.01 -7.97 -2.82
C ILE A 60 10.17 -8.68 -2.13
N ASP A 61 9.89 -9.55 -1.14
CA ASP A 61 10.93 -10.35 -0.49
C ASP A 61 11.63 -11.27 -1.50
N LYS A 62 10.88 -11.94 -2.39
CA LYS A 62 11.46 -12.78 -3.46
C LYS A 62 12.39 -11.98 -4.39
N VAL A 63 12.00 -10.75 -4.75
CA VAL A 63 12.84 -9.88 -5.60
C VAL A 63 14.07 -9.38 -4.84
N LEU A 64 13.94 -9.02 -3.56
CA LEU A 64 15.07 -8.64 -2.71
C LEU A 64 16.10 -9.78 -2.59
N GLU A 65 15.63 -11.03 -2.47
CA GLU A 65 16.48 -12.22 -2.37
C GLU A 65 17.20 -12.54 -3.69
N LYS A 66 16.54 -12.41 -4.84
CA LYS A 66 17.11 -12.79 -6.15
C LYS A 66 17.91 -11.67 -6.81
N GLY A 67 17.54 -10.41 -6.58
CA GLY A 67 18.14 -9.25 -7.24
C GLY A 67 17.45 -8.87 -8.56
N LEU A 68 17.83 -7.72 -9.11
CA LEU A 68 17.42 -7.22 -10.43
C LEU A 68 18.66 -6.76 -11.21
N GLN A 69 18.53 -6.54 -12.52
CA GLN A 69 19.64 -6.15 -13.37
C GLN A 69 19.68 -4.62 -13.59
N ASP A 70 18.77 -4.05 -14.36
CA ASP A 70 18.87 -2.65 -14.79
C ASP A 70 18.01 -1.73 -13.92
N SER A 71 16.89 -2.24 -13.39
CA SER A 71 15.92 -1.43 -12.64
C SER A 71 16.21 -1.26 -11.15
N ARG A 72 17.35 -1.76 -10.64
CA ARG A 72 17.69 -1.81 -9.19
C ARG A 72 17.44 -0.51 -8.43
N LYS A 73 17.92 0.64 -8.91
CA LYS A 73 17.75 1.92 -8.20
C LYS A 73 16.28 2.36 -8.18
N ARG A 74 15.53 2.13 -9.26
CA ARG A 74 14.11 2.46 -9.35
C ARG A 74 13.29 1.57 -8.43
N PHE A 75 13.62 0.28 -8.38
CA PHE A 75 13.04 -0.66 -7.43
C PHE A 75 13.31 -0.26 -5.98
N ILE A 76 14.54 0.12 -5.65
CA ILE A 76 14.89 0.65 -4.31
C ILE A 76 14.02 1.86 -3.95
N LEU A 77 13.91 2.84 -4.85
CA LEU A 77 13.23 4.11 -4.58
C LEU A 77 11.70 3.99 -4.47
N TYR A 78 11.09 3.18 -5.34
CA TYR A 78 9.62 3.12 -5.46
C TYR A 78 8.98 1.94 -4.73
N VAL A 79 9.77 0.92 -4.39
CA VAL A 79 9.25 -0.34 -3.83
C VAL A 79 10.00 -0.72 -2.56
N ALA A 80 11.24 -1.18 -2.66
CA ALA A 80 11.90 -1.88 -1.56
C ALA A 80 12.12 -1.01 -0.31
N SER A 81 12.59 0.23 -0.47
CA SER A 81 12.79 1.12 0.68
C SER A 81 11.49 1.39 1.44
N ARG A 82 10.39 1.57 0.71
CA ARG A 82 9.06 1.82 1.26
C ARG A 82 8.49 0.60 1.96
N TYR A 83 8.65 -0.56 1.35
CA TYR A 83 8.24 -1.84 1.92
C TYR A 83 8.99 -2.13 3.22
N LEU A 84 10.33 -2.08 3.19
CA LEU A 84 11.15 -2.39 4.36
C LEU A 84 10.80 -1.50 5.56
N VAL A 85 10.70 -0.19 5.34
CA VAL A 85 10.54 0.77 6.44
C VAL A 85 9.08 0.91 6.89
N ASN A 86 8.13 1.04 5.96
CA ASN A 86 6.75 1.43 6.28
C ASN A 86 5.74 0.26 6.27
N VAL A 87 6.16 -0.93 5.83
CA VAL A 87 5.31 -2.13 5.83
C VAL A 87 5.92 -3.21 6.72
N LYS A 88 7.18 -3.61 6.46
CA LYS A 88 7.89 -4.63 7.25
C LYS A 88 8.36 -4.08 8.60
N GLY A 89 8.62 -2.77 8.69
CA GLY A 89 8.95 -2.09 9.93
C GLY A 89 10.39 -2.34 10.42
N VAL A 90 11.32 -2.69 9.52
CA VAL A 90 12.72 -2.89 9.90
C VAL A 90 13.41 -1.56 10.24
N SER A 91 14.52 -1.63 10.98
CA SER A 91 15.30 -0.44 11.34
C SER A 91 15.92 0.24 10.11
N GLU A 92 16.27 1.53 10.22
CA GLU A 92 16.91 2.26 9.11
C GLU A 92 18.27 1.64 8.72
N GLU A 93 19.04 1.21 9.71
CA GLU A 93 20.35 0.57 9.49
C GLU A 93 20.21 -0.78 8.79
N GLU A 94 19.29 -1.61 9.27
CA GLU A 94 18.98 -2.90 8.64
C GLU A 94 18.46 -2.73 7.20
N ALA A 95 17.58 -1.75 6.97
CA ALA A 95 17.11 -1.43 5.62
C ALA A 95 18.26 -1.01 4.70
N ILE A 96 19.24 -0.23 5.18
CA ILE A 96 20.42 0.13 4.37
C ILE A 96 21.21 -1.12 3.98
N ASN A 97 21.45 -2.03 4.91
CA ASN A 97 22.21 -3.25 4.66
C ASN A 97 21.50 -4.16 3.66
N LEU A 98 20.21 -4.41 3.84
CA LEU A 98 19.40 -5.21 2.90
C LEU A 98 19.37 -4.60 1.49
N LEU A 99 19.24 -3.27 1.37
CA LEU A 99 19.23 -2.62 0.06
C LEU A 99 20.61 -2.61 -0.62
N LYS A 100 21.70 -2.54 0.16
CA LYS A 100 23.06 -2.73 -0.37
C LYS A 100 23.24 -4.15 -0.89
N GLU A 101 22.92 -5.16 -0.08
CA GLU A 101 23.00 -6.56 -0.46
C GLU A 101 22.20 -6.85 -1.73
N PHE A 102 20.94 -6.39 -1.78
CA PHE A 102 20.11 -6.48 -2.98
C PHE A 102 20.78 -5.86 -4.21
N TYR A 103 21.31 -4.63 -4.09
CA TYR A 103 21.89 -3.91 -5.23
C TYR A 103 23.09 -4.64 -5.83
N TYR A 104 23.91 -5.26 -4.98
CA TYR A 104 25.15 -5.93 -5.36
C TYR A 104 24.98 -7.42 -5.74
N LYS A 105 23.75 -7.96 -5.72
CA LYS A 105 23.47 -9.29 -6.31
C LYS A 105 23.77 -9.32 -7.82
N SER A 106 23.61 -8.19 -8.50
CA SER A 106 24.18 -7.97 -9.83
C SER A 106 25.55 -7.33 -9.70
N GLN A 107 26.58 -7.93 -10.30
CA GLN A 107 28.00 -7.53 -10.15
C GLN A 107 28.36 -6.19 -10.83
N SER A 108 27.40 -5.40 -11.32
CA SER A 108 27.65 -4.16 -12.06
C SER A 108 27.21 -2.90 -11.32
N GLY A 109 27.99 -1.81 -11.47
CA GLY A 109 27.63 -0.47 -10.98
C GLY A 109 27.86 -0.24 -9.47
N LYS A 110 27.47 0.95 -9.00
CA LYS A 110 27.67 1.40 -7.61
C LYS A 110 26.45 2.11 -7.06
N VAL A 111 26.17 1.86 -5.78
CA VAL A 111 25.19 2.60 -4.98
C VAL A 111 25.89 3.28 -3.81
N TYR A 112 25.55 4.55 -3.57
CA TYR A 112 26.12 5.31 -2.47
C TYR A 112 25.28 5.13 -1.21
N GLU A 113 25.94 4.87 -0.09
CA GLU A 113 25.25 4.75 1.20
C GLU A 113 24.53 6.04 1.59
N SER A 114 25.11 7.20 1.29
CA SER A 114 24.47 8.51 1.51
C SER A 114 23.14 8.65 0.75
N TRP A 115 23.08 8.10 -0.47
CA TRP A 115 21.84 8.07 -1.25
C TRP A 115 20.79 7.15 -0.60
N LEU A 116 21.19 5.95 -0.15
CA LEU A 116 20.28 5.03 0.55
C LEU A 116 19.72 5.64 1.85
N LYS A 117 20.58 6.28 2.66
CA LYS A 117 20.18 7.02 3.87
C LYS A 117 19.16 8.12 3.54
N SER A 118 19.41 8.89 2.48
CA SER A 118 18.50 9.94 2.03
C SER A 118 17.14 9.39 1.59
N VAL A 119 17.13 8.32 0.79
CA VAL A 119 15.90 7.64 0.35
C VAL A 119 15.11 7.11 1.54
N ILE A 120 15.76 6.38 2.45
CA ILE A 120 15.11 5.79 3.64
C ILE A 120 14.47 6.86 4.52
N ARG A 121 15.21 7.93 4.86
CA ARG A 121 14.66 9.05 5.64
C ARG A 121 13.50 9.71 4.92
N GLY A 122 13.62 9.91 3.61
CA GLY A 122 12.57 10.50 2.78
C GLY A 122 11.28 9.68 2.76
N VAL A 123 11.37 8.35 2.60
CA VAL A 123 10.18 7.48 2.59
C VAL A 123 9.56 7.30 3.96
N LYS A 124 10.38 7.25 5.02
CA LYS A 124 9.93 7.14 6.42
C LYS A 124 9.13 8.37 6.84
N ASN A 125 9.71 9.55 6.67
CA ASN A 125 9.08 10.82 7.07
C ASN A 125 7.76 11.08 6.35
N LYS A 126 7.62 10.62 5.10
CA LYS A 126 6.42 10.81 4.28
C LYS A 126 5.43 9.64 4.36
N GLY A 127 5.75 8.56 5.08
CA GLY A 127 4.91 7.36 5.16
C GLY A 127 4.57 6.76 3.79
N LEU A 128 5.50 6.81 2.83
CA LEU A 128 5.23 6.35 1.47
C LEU A 128 5.09 4.83 1.41
N LEU A 129 4.06 4.36 0.70
CA LEU A 129 3.84 2.94 0.44
C LEU A 129 4.50 2.47 -0.87
N PRO A 130 4.93 1.19 -0.94
CA PRO A 130 5.48 0.61 -2.15
C PRO A 130 4.48 0.67 -3.32
N TRP A 131 4.98 0.80 -4.54
CA TRP A 131 4.14 0.68 -5.72
C TRP A 131 3.59 -0.74 -5.85
N SER A 132 2.33 -0.85 -6.29
CA SER A 132 1.73 -2.14 -6.67
C SER A 132 2.29 -2.61 -8.01
N LEU A 133 2.24 -3.93 -8.26
CA LEU A 133 2.62 -4.51 -9.55
C LEU A 133 1.90 -3.84 -10.72
N LYS A 134 0.58 -3.62 -10.61
CA LYS A 134 -0.21 -2.90 -11.62
C LYS A 134 0.34 -1.50 -11.91
N ARG A 135 0.70 -0.74 -10.88
CA ARG A 135 1.28 0.60 -11.07
C ARG A 135 2.65 0.53 -11.72
N ILE A 136 3.45 -0.49 -11.40
CA ILE A 136 4.76 -0.71 -12.02
C ILE A 136 4.59 -1.05 -13.51
N GLU A 137 3.66 -1.94 -13.85
CA GLU A 137 3.31 -2.31 -15.23
C GLU A 137 2.91 -1.08 -16.08
N GLU A 138 2.09 -0.19 -15.52
CA GLU A 138 1.62 1.02 -16.21
C GLU A 138 2.73 2.07 -16.41
N ARG A 139 3.70 2.17 -15.49
CA ARG A 139 4.65 3.30 -15.43
C ARG A 139 6.08 2.94 -15.83
N ASP A 140 6.47 1.68 -15.69
CA ASP A 140 7.83 1.20 -15.88
C ASP A 140 7.81 -0.27 -16.33
N LYS A 141 7.48 -0.47 -17.61
CA LYS A 141 7.40 -1.80 -18.23
C LYS A 141 8.72 -2.58 -18.13
N GLU A 142 9.85 -1.89 -18.17
CA GLU A 142 11.16 -2.52 -18.04
C GLU A 142 11.32 -3.14 -16.64
N MET A 143 11.12 -2.35 -15.58
CA MET A 143 11.17 -2.86 -14.21
C MET A 143 10.13 -3.96 -13.97
N TYR A 144 8.92 -3.80 -14.51
CA TYR A 144 7.87 -4.83 -14.43
C TYR A 144 8.34 -6.15 -15.03
N ASN A 145 8.89 -6.12 -16.24
CA ASN A 145 9.33 -7.33 -16.94
C ASN A 145 10.49 -8.02 -16.21
N GLU A 146 11.44 -7.28 -15.64
CA GLU A 146 12.50 -7.86 -14.81
C GLU A 146 11.95 -8.54 -13.56
N ILE A 147 11.04 -7.88 -12.84
CA ILE A 147 10.36 -8.46 -11.68
C ILE A 147 9.64 -9.74 -12.10
N MET A 148 8.86 -9.71 -13.17
CA MET A 148 8.11 -10.88 -13.63
C MET A 148 9.03 -12.04 -14.06
N LYS A 149 10.21 -11.77 -14.63
CA LYS A 149 11.22 -12.80 -14.90
C LYS A 149 11.70 -13.45 -13.61
N VAL A 150 11.99 -12.68 -12.57
CA VAL A 150 12.37 -13.20 -11.24
C VAL A 150 11.25 -14.02 -10.61
N LEU A 151 10.00 -13.59 -10.74
CA LEU A 151 8.87 -14.29 -10.15
C LEU A 151 8.55 -15.61 -10.86
N LYS A 152 8.66 -15.65 -12.19
CA LYS A 152 8.41 -16.83 -13.04
C LYS A 152 9.59 -17.80 -13.13
N GLY A 153 10.81 -17.29 -13.01
CA GLY A 153 12.03 -18.10 -12.98
C GLY A 153 12.15 -18.81 -11.63
N ASN A 154 11.55 -20.00 -11.55
CA ASN A 154 11.96 -21.03 -10.60
C ASN A 154 13.05 -21.88 -11.24
#